data_AF-U1ZQB3-F1
#
_entry.id   AF-U1ZQB3-F1
#
_cell.length_a   1.000
_cell.length_b   1.000
_cell.length_c   1.000
_cell.angle_alpha   90.00
_cell.angle_beta   90.00
_cell.angle_gamma   90.00
#
_symmetry.space_group_name_H-M   'P 1'
#
loop_
_entity.id
_entity.type
_entity.pdbx_description
1 polymer ?
#
loop_
_entity_poly.entity_id
_entity_poly.type
_entity_poly.pdbx_seq_one_letter_code
_entity_poly.pdbx_strand_id
1 'polypeptide(L)'
;SVSRFDKEVASHPWQAEVRELPDCLLAPGLVNAHGHAAMSLLRGIADDLPLMTWLHEHIWPAEAKWVDEAFVRDGTDLAIAEQLKGGISCFSDMYFYPQVAAERVHNAGMRAQITIPVLDFAIPGARDAAEALRKGLQLFDDLKQHPRIRIAFGPHAPYTVSDDKLEQIRVLADELDAGIHMHVHETAQEVTEALAQRGERPLARLARLGL
;
A
#
# COMPACT_ATOMS: atom_id res chain seq x y z
N SER A 1 -34.56 35.51 5.48
CA SER A 1 -35.62 34.71 4.83
C SER A 1 -35.12 33.30 4.70
N VAL A 2 -35.78 32.35 5.37
CA VAL A 2 -35.50 30.92 5.23
C VAL A 2 -35.71 30.54 3.76
N SER A 3 -34.71 29.92 3.13
CA SER A 3 -34.72 29.64 1.70
C SER A 3 -35.85 28.67 1.36
N ARG A 4 -36.29 28.64 0.09
CA ARG A 4 -37.33 27.69 -0.36
C ARG A 4 -36.89 26.22 -0.14
N PHE A 5 -35.58 25.97 -0.09
CA PHE A 5 -34.95 24.67 0.13
C PHE A 5 -35.16 24.18 1.57
N ASP A 6 -35.02 25.07 2.55
CA ASP A 6 -35.12 24.73 3.99
C ASP A 6 -36.53 24.26 4.38
N LYS A 7 -37.57 24.68 3.62
CA LYS A 7 -38.96 24.28 3.86
C LYS A 7 -39.33 22.92 3.27
N GLU A 8 -38.63 22.47 2.21
CA GLU A 8 -38.87 21.15 1.59
C GLU A 8 -38.18 20.03 2.37
N VAL A 9 -36.96 20.25 2.84
CA VAL A 9 -36.15 19.25 3.56
C VAL A 9 -36.74 18.91 4.94
N ALA A 10 -37.34 19.87 5.63
CA ALA A 10 -37.94 19.68 6.96
C ALA A 10 -39.18 18.76 7.00
N SER A 11 -39.70 18.33 5.85
CA SER A 11 -40.97 17.57 5.74
C SER A 11 -40.80 16.07 5.51
N HIS A 12 -39.57 15.56 5.37
CA HIS A 12 -39.33 14.15 5.07
C HIS A 12 -39.12 13.30 6.35
N PRO A 13 -39.93 12.24 6.56
CA PRO A 13 -40.00 11.50 7.83
C PRO A 13 -38.80 10.59 8.14
N TRP A 14 -37.67 10.75 7.43
CA TRP A 14 -36.49 9.85 7.50
C TRP A 14 -35.14 10.55 7.69
N GLN A 15 -35.08 11.80 8.16
CA GLN A 15 -33.78 12.48 8.35
C GLN A 15 -33.34 12.53 9.81
N ALA A 16 -32.20 11.92 10.11
CA ALA A 16 -31.57 11.89 11.43
C ALA A 16 -30.60 13.06 11.69
N GLU A 17 -30.09 13.76 10.66
CA GLU A 17 -29.23 14.93 10.82
C GLU A 17 -29.11 15.75 9.52
N VAL A 18 -29.15 17.09 9.60
CA VAL A 18 -28.88 18.01 8.48
C VAL A 18 -27.64 18.84 8.81
N ARG A 19 -26.66 18.89 7.90
CA ARG A 19 -25.44 19.72 8.02
C ARG A 19 -25.31 20.66 6.83
N GLU A 20 -25.36 21.96 7.09
CA GLU A 20 -25.06 22.98 6.08
C GLU A 20 -23.55 23.17 5.96
N LEU A 21 -23.03 23.17 4.73
CA LEU A 21 -21.61 23.33 4.40
C LEU A 21 -21.44 24.44 3.35
N PRO A 22 -21.71 25.71 3.70
CA PRO A 22 -21.51 26.83 2.77
C PRO A 22 -20.03 26.92 2.37
N ASP A 23 -19.77 27.41 1.15
CA ASP A 23 -18.44 27.57 0.58
C ASP A 23 -17.60 26.27 0.48
N CYS A 24 -18.24 25.10 0.64
CA CYS A 24 -17.60 23.80 0.54
C CYS A 24 -18.03 23.07 -0.74
N LEU A 25 -17.09 22.36 -1.38
CA LEU A 25 -17.38 21.35 -2.39
C LEU A 25 -17.37 19.97 -1.74
N LEU A 26 -18.51 19.27 -1.80
CA LEU A 26 -18.55 17.86 -1.44
C LEU A 26 -18.10 17.00 -2.62
N ALA A 27 -17.14 16.12 -2.38
CA ALA A 27 -16.61 15.18 -3.37
C ALA A 27 -16.43 13.79 -2.73
N PRO A 28 -16.30 12.72 -3.53
CA PRO A 28 -15.74 11.46 -3.05
C PRO A 28 -14.35 11.71 -2.44
N GLY A 29 -14.03 11.05 -1.33
CA GLY A 29 -12.70 11.16 -0.74
C GLY A 29 -11.63 10.65 -1.70
N LEU A 30 -10.45 11.26 -1.65
CA LEU A 30 -9.34 10.92 -2.54
C LEU A 30 -8.86 9.48 -2.28
N VAL A 31 -8.31 8.86 -3.33
CA VAL A 31 -7.71 7.52 -3.29
C VAL A 31 -6.22 7.64 -3.56
N ASN A 32 -5.40 7.38 -2.55
CA ASN A 32 -3.95 7.31 -2.69
C ASN A 32 -3.54 5.88 -3.09
N ALA A 33 -3.32 5.64 -4.38
CA ALA A 33 -3.19 4.29 -4.91
C ALA A 33 -1.83 3.60 -4.61
N HIS A 34 -0.86 4.29 -4.04
CA HIS A 34 0.45 3.75 -3.73
C HIS A 34 1.09 4.47 -2.53
N GLY A 35 1.77 3.73 -1.66
CA GLY A 35 2.49 4.31 -0.53
C GLY A 35 3.22 3.29 0.34
N HIS A 36 4.06 3.83 1.21
CA HIS A 36 4.81 3.14 2.24
C HIS A 36 4.57 3.86 3.57
N ALA A 37 3.41 3.63 4.19
CA ALA A 37 2.84 4.55 5.19
C ALA A 37 3.78 4.82 6.38
N ALA A 38 4.40 3.78 6.93
CA ALA A 38 5.28 3.94 8.08
C ALA A 38 6.63 4.62 7.78
N MET A 39 6.99 4.81 6.49
CA MET A 39 8.11 5.68 6.13
C MET A 39 7.85 7.15 6.43
N SER A 40 6.65 7.52 6.87
CA SER A 40 6.36 8.85 7.43
C SER A 40 7.33 9.25 8.56
N LEU A 41 7.87 8.26 9.30
CA LEU A 41 8.92 8.44 10.32
C LEU A 41 10.33 8.65 9.75
N LEU A 42 10.54 8.36 8.46
CA LEU A 42 11.80 8.56 7.74
C LEU A 42 11.77 9.83 6.87
N ARG A 43 10.75 10.66 7.00
CA ARG A 43 10.57 11.87 6.19
C ARG A 43 11.80 12.78 6.28
N GLY A 44 12.42 13.05 5.13
CA GLY A 44 13.57 13.95 5.01
C GLY A 44 14.89 13.39 5.56
N ILE A 45 15.00 12.07 5.78
CA ILE A 45 16.25 11.48 6.30
C ILE A 45 17.37 11.42 5.25
N ALA A 46 17.02 11.40 3.96
CA ALA A 46 17.95 11.21 2.85
C ALA A 46 17.38 11.83 1.56
N ASP A 47 17.42 13.16 1.47
CA ASP A 47 16.96 13.90 0.30
C ASP A 47 18.08 14.05 -0.76
N ASP A 48 17.72 14.43 -1.99
CA ASP A 48 18.64 14.81 -3.08
C ASP A 48 19.62 13.72 -3.56
N LEU A 49 19.18 12.44 -3.54
CA LEU A 49 19.98 11.29 -3.96
C LEU A 49 19.34 10.48 -5.11
N PRO A 50 20.13 9.86 -6.00
CA PRO A 50 19.61 8.87 -6.95
C PRO A 50 19.01 7.65 -6.24
N LEU A 51 18.02 7.00 -6.86
CA LEU A 51 17.25 5.88 -6.28
C LEU A 51 18.14 4.78 -5.66
N MET A 52 19.14 4.29 -6.39
CA MET A 52 19.97 3.19 -5.90
C MET A 52 20.83 3.61 -4.70
N THR A 53 21.40 4.81 -4.71
CA THR A 53 22.13 5.35 -3.56
C THR A 53 21.18 5.55 -2.37
N TRP A 54 20.00 6.13 -2.60
CA TRP A 54 18.98 6.32 -1.57
C TRP A 54 18.56 5.00 -0.91
N LEU A 55 18.27 3.96 -1.70
CA LEU A 55 17.90 2.63 -1.20
C LEU A 55 19.04 1.96 -0.43
N HIS A 56 20.18 1.76 -1.08
CA HIS A 56 21.25 0.91 -0.57
C HIS A 56 22.05 1.54 0.57
N GLU A 57 22.26 2.86 0.55
CA GLU A 57 23.14 3.54 1.50
C GLU A 57 22.37 4.19 2.67
N HIS A 58 21.07 4.44 2.51
CA HIS A 58 20.27 5.15 3.52
C HIS A 58 19.04 4.37 3.99
N ILE A 59 18.11 4.06 3.09
CA ILE A 59 16.81 3.51 3.48
C ILE A 59 16.92 2.08 4.00
N TRP A 60 17.46 1.13 3.22
CA TRP A 60 17.54 -0.26 3.69
C TRP A 60 18.37 -0.41 4.98
N PRO A 61 19.50 0.30 5.17
CA PRO A 61 20.19 0.31 6.46
C PRO A 61 19.32 0.85 7.61
N ALA A 62 18.56 1.92 7.38
CA ALA A 62 17.65 2.47 8.39
C ALA A 62 16.52 1.50 8.71
N GLU A 63 15.90 0.89 7.70
CA GLU A 63 14.82 -0.08 7.85
C GLU A 63 15.30 -1.31 8.63
N ALA A 64 16.44 -1.88 8.26
CA ALA A 64 17.04 -3.03 8.94
C ALA A 64 17.34 -2.75 10.42
N LYS A 65 17.64 -1.49 10.77
CA LYS A 65 17.97 -1.09 12.14
C LYS A 65 16.74 -0.76 12.99
N TRP A 66 15.74 -0.11 12.40
CA TRP A 66 14.68 0.56 13.16
C TRP A 66 13.29 -0.05 12.97
N VAL A 67 13.05 -0.80 11.91
CA VAL A 67 11.68 -1.25 11.61
C VAL A 67 11.33 -2.50 12.41
N ASP A 68 10.48 -2.29 13.40
CA ASP A 68 9.75 -3.32 14.14
C ASP A 68 8.24 -3.02 14.10
N GLU A 69 7.45 -3.81 14.84
CA GLU A 69 6.00 -3.60 14.93
C GLU A 69 5.63 -2.23 15.52
N ALA A 70 6.42 -1.69 16.45
CA ALA A 70 6.17 -0.38 17.05
C ALA A 70 6.41 0.74 16.03
N PHE A 71 7.48 0.64 15.24
CA PHE A 71 7.76 1.55 14.13
C PHE A 71 6.60 1.57 13.14
N VAL A 72 6.12 0.38 12.71
CA VAL A 72 5.02 0.29 11.75
C VAL A 72 3.73 0.84 12.34
N ARG A 73 3.41 0.55 13.61
CA ARG A 73 2.24 1.10 14.29
C ARG A 73 2.25 2.63 14.29
N ASP A 74 3.33 3.22 14.81
CA ASP A 74 3.41 4.65 15.05
C ASP A 74 3.49 5.42 13.72
N GLY A 75 4.26 4.90 12.75
CA GLY A 75 4.38 5.50 11.43
C GLY A 75 3.11 5.38 10.58
N THR A 76 2.38 4.27 10.68
CA THR A 76 1.11 4.11 9.97
C THR A 76 0.05 5.04 10.54
N ASP A 77 -0.03 5.18 11.88
CA ASP A 77 -0.95 6.12 12.53
C ASP A 77 -0.68 7.57 12.08
N LEU A 78 0.59 7.96 12.04
CA LEU A 78 1.00 9.29 11.55
C LEU A 78 0.55 9.52 10.11
N ALA A 79 0.80 8.54 9.22
CA ALA A 79 0.41 8.65 7.82
C ALA A 79 -1.11 8.67 7.62
N ILE A 80 -1.88 7.87 8.38
CA ILE A 80 -3.34 7.91 8.34
C ILE A 80 -3.86 9.29 8.76
N ALA A 81 -3.33 9.86 9.84
CA ALA A 81 -3.75 11.18 10.31
C ALA A 81 -3.46 12.28 9.28
N GLU A 82 -2.29 12.24 8.63
CA GLU A 82 -1.93 13.16 7.56
C GLU A 82 -2.86 13.00 6.34
N GLN A 83 -3.10 11.76 5.89
CA GLN A 83 -3.95 11.46 4.75
C GLN A 83 -5.41 11.92 4.95
N LEU A 84 -5.98 11.65 6.12
CA LEU A 84 -7.35 12.08 6.46
C LEU A 84 -7.48 13.60 6.46
N LYS A 85 -6.48 14.32 7.02
CA LYS A 85 -6.44 15.79 6.97
C LYS A 85 -6.33 16.33 5.54
N GLY A 86 -5.72 15.55 4.64
CA GLY A 86 -5.63 15.85 3.20
C GLY A 86 -6.85 15.43 2.37
N GLY A 87 -7.90 14.88 2.98
CA GLY A 87 -9.11 14.44 2.27
C GLY A 87 -9.00 13.07 1.58
N ILE A 88 -7.95 12.30 1.88
CA ILE A 88 -7.81 10.92 1.42
C ILE A 88 -8.66 10.01 2.30
N SER A 89 -9.50 9.19 1.68
CA SER A 89 -10.39 8.24 2.37
C SER A 89 -10.01 6.78 2.13
N CYS A 90 -9.15 6.53 1.14
CA CYS A 90 -8.65 5.22 0.79
C CYS A 90 -7.16 5.29 0.40
N PHE A 91 -6.35 4.32 0.82
CA PHE A 91 -4.96 4.22 0.38
C PHE A 91 -4.51 2.79 0.09
N SER A 92 -3.44 2.61 -0.68
CA SER A 92 -2.72 1.34 -0.77
C SER A 92 -1.40 1.45 -0.01
N ASP A 93 -1.06 0.40 0.74
CA ASP A 93 0.19 0.33 1.49
C ASP A 93 1.03 -0.89 1.07
N MET A 94 2.30 -0.64 0.77
CA MET A 94 3.30 -1.66 0.43
C MET A 94 4.46 -1.62 1.42
N TYR A 95 4.20 -2.04 2.66
CA TYR A 95 5.21 -1.95 3.71
C TYR A 95 5.26 -3.20 4.59
N PHE A 96 6.26 -3.24 5.47
CA PHE A 96 6.50 -4.36 6.38
C PHE A 96 5.41 -4.48 7.45
N TYR A 97 5.31 -5.67 8.08
CA TYR A 97 4.33 -5.99 9.11
C TYR A 97 2.86 -5.66 8.71
N PRO A 98 2.34 -6.22 7.61
CA PRO A 98 1.02 -5.85 7.07
C PRO A 98 -0.14 -6.09 8.05
N GLN A 99 -0.01 -7.05 8.97
CA GLN A 99 -1.00 -7.29 10.03
C GLN A 99 -1.12 -6.07 10.97
N VAL A 100 0.02 -5.47 11.35
CA VAL A 100 0.04 -4.27 12.21
C VAL A 100 -0.60 -3.11 11.46
N ALA A 101 -0.20 -2.87 10.20
CA ALA A 101 -0.78 -1.81 9.38
C ALA A 101 -2.30 -1.98 9.22
N ALA A 102 -2.78 -3.20 8.94
CA ALA A 102 -4.20 -3.50 8.83
C ALA A 102 -4.99 -3.22 10.13
N GLU A 103 -4.41 -3.53 11.29
CA GLU A 103 -5.01 -3.17 12.60
C GLU A 103 -5.15 -1.65 12.74
N ARG A 104 -4.14 -0.88 12.34
CA ARG A 104 -4.17 0.60 12.41
C ARG A 104 -5.26 1.17 11.51
N VAL A 105 -5.35 0.66 10.27
CA VAL A 105 -6.41 1.03 9.34
C VAL A 105 -7.80 0.68 9.88
N HIS A 106 -7.95 -0.49 10.49
CA HIS A 106 -9.21 -0.91 11.09
C HIS A 106 -9.68 0.09 12.16
N ASN A 107 -8.79 0.42 13.10
CA ASN A 107 -9.04 1.32 14.22
C ASN A 107 -9.35 2.75 13.75
N ALA A 108 -8.70 3.22 12.69
CA ALA A 108 -8.95 4.55 12.13
C ALA A 108 -10.24 4.66 11.29
N GLY A 109 -10.87 3.52 10.95
CA GLY A 109 -12.07 3.52 10.12
C GLY A 109 -11.83 3.85 8.64
N MET A 110 -10.57 3.86 8.19
CA MET A 110 -10.18 4.18 6.81
C MET A 110 -10.35 2.95 5.89
N ARG A 111 -10.43 3.17 4.57
CA ARG A 111 -10.36 2.10 3.56
C ARG A 111 -8.90 1.88 3.16
N ALA A 112 -8.48 0.63 2.96
CA ALA A 112 -7.16 0.36 2.42
C ALA A 112 -7.03 -0.92 1.61
N GLN A 113 -6.09 -0.91 0.68
CA GLN A 113 -5.42 -2.11 0.18
C GLN A 113 -4.12 -2.29 0.95
N ILE A 114 -3.92 -3.42 1.63
CA ILE A 114 -2.66 -3.74 2.30
C ILE A 114 -1.99 -4.86 1.53
N THR A 115 -0.76 -4.62 1.10
CA THR A 115 -0.03 -5.62 0.29
C THR A 115 0.90 -6.47 1.16
N ILE A 116 1.06 -7.73 0.77
CA ILE A 116 2.03 -8.65 1.38
C ILE A 116 3.39 -8.38 0.72
N PRO A 117 4.40 -7.85 1.43
CA PRO A 117 5.69 -7.55 0.82
C PRO A 117 6.42 -8.85 0.47
N VAL A 118 6.84 -8.99 -0.79
CA VAL A 118 7.61 -10.16 -1.25
C VAL A 118 8.91 -9.72 -1.92
N LEU A 119 10.03 -10.23 -1.40
CA LEU A 119 11.40 -9.93 -1.86
C LEU A 119 12.26 -11.21 -1.80
N ASP A 120 13.34 -11.24 -2.59
CA ASP A 120 14.28 -12.37 -2.64
C ASP A 120 15.22 -12.46 -1.44
N PHE A 121 15.22 -11.45 -0.57
CA PHE A 121 16.04 -11.36 0.64
C PHE A 121 15.18 -11.13 1.89
N ALA A 122 15.78 -11.36 3.06
CA ALA A 122 15.10 -11.17 4.35
C ALA A 122 14.68 -9.72 4.54
N ILE A 123 13.49 -9.52 5.12
CA ILE A 123 12.89 -8.21 5.37
C ILE A 123 12.40 -8.11 6.82
N PRO A 124 12.20 -6.90 7.36
CA PRO A 124 11.54 -6.75 8.66
C PRO A 124 10.21 -7.52 8.71
N GLY A 125 10.06 -8.40 9.70
CA GLY A 125 8.86 -9.22 9.90
C GLY A 125 8.80 -10.51 9.08
N ALA A 126 9.73 -10.79 8.16
CA ALA A 126 9.80 -12.07 7.46
C ALA A 126 11.24 -12.45 7.05
N ARG A 127 11.69 -13.63 7.45
CA ARG A 127 13.05 -14.11 7.16
C ARG A 127 13.26 -14.46 5.67
N ASP A 128 12.19 -14.76 4.96
CA ASP A 128 12.17 -15.13 3.56
C ASP A 128 10.77 -14.91 2.95
N ALA A 129 10.66 -15.01 1.62
CA ALA A 129 9.40 -14.86 0.90
C ALA A 129 8.33 -15.88 1.30
N ALA A 130 8.72 -17.10 1.66
CA ALA A 130 7.76 -18.15 2.05
C ALA A 130 7.11 -17.83 3.40
N GLU A 131 7.87 -17.28 4.35
CA GLU A 131 7.33 -16.78 5.61
C GLU A 131 6.40 -15.58 5.37
N ALA A 132 6.80 -14.63 4.51
CA ALA A 132 5.98 -13.47 4.16
C ALA A 132 4.64 -13.89 3.56
N LEU A 133 4.65 -14.78 2.56
CA LEU A 133 3.45 -15.33 1.95
C LEU A 133 2.58 -16.08 2.95
N ARG A 134 3.17 -16.93 3.81
CA ARG A 134 2.41 -17.67 4.84
C ARG A 134 1.67 -16.73 5.79
N LYS A 135 2.33 -15.68 6.29
CA LYS A 135 1.70 -14.68 7.16
C LYS A 135 0.64 -13.88 6.40
N GLY A 136 0.93 -13.52 5.15
CA GLY A 136 0.02 -12.79 4.29
C GLY A 136 -1.25 -13.55 3.93
N LEU A 137 -1.14 -14.86 3.67
CA LEU A 137 -2.29 -15.74 3.41
C LEU A 137 -3.19 -15.87 4.64
N GLN A 138 -2.60 -16.00 5.84
CA GLN A 138 -3.37 -15.96 7.09
C GLN A 138 -4.13 -14.63 7.22
N LEU A 139 -3.46 -13.50 6.95
CA LEU A 139 -4.08 -12.17 7.01
C LEU A 139 -5.20 -12.01 5.97
N PHE A 140 -5.03 -12.58 4.78
CA PHE A 140 -6.05 -12.60 3.73
C PHE A 140 -7.32 -13.32 4.23
N ASP A 141 -7.17 -14.50 4.83
CA ASP A 141 -8.28 -15.25 5.39
C ASP A 141 -8.96 -14.52 6.55
N ASP A 142 -8.19 -13.96 7.48
CA ASP A 142 -8.69 -13.21 8.65
C ASP A 142 -9.52 -11.98 8.22
N LEU A 143 -9.15 -11.34 7.11
CA LEU A 143 -9.79 -10.11 6.62
C LEU A 143 -10.68 -10.32 5.39
N LYS A 144 -10.96 -11.56 5.00
CA LYS A 144 -11.73 -11.90 3.79
C LYS A 144 -13.09 -11.19 3.69
N GLN A 145 -13.76 -11.02 4.83
CA GLN A 145 -15.06 -10.35 4.94
C GLN A 145 -15.00 -8.92 5.49
N HIS A 146 -13.79 -8.36 5.66
CA HIS A 146 -13.64 -7.03 6.22
C HIS A 146 -14.20 -5.97 5.24
N PRO A 147 -15.08 -5.04 5.67
CA PRO A 147 -15.81 -4.14 4.76
C PRO A 147 -14.94 -3.03 4.15
N ARG A 148 -13.73 -2.80 4.68
CA ARG A 148 -12.86 -1.66 4.32
C ARG A 148 -11.43 -2.03 3.94
N ILE A 149 -10.99 -3.25 4.21
CA ILE A 149 -9.58 -3.65 4.04
C ILE A 149 -9.55 -4.81 3.06
N ARG A 150 -8.70 -4.71 2.05
CA ARG A 150 -8.42 -5.80 1.09
C ARG A 150 -6.94 -6.12 1.14
N ILE A 151 -6.62 -7.40 1.05
CA ILE A 151 -5.23 -7.87 1.00
C ILE A 151 -4.85 -8.16 -0.46
N ALA A 152 -3.65 -7.75 -0.85
CA ALA A 152 -3.08 -7.94 -2.17
C ALA A 152 -1.63 -8.45 -2.06
N PHE A 153 -1.02 -8.88 -3.15
CA PHE A 153 0.39 -9.23 -3.20
C PHE A 153 1.23 -8.02 -3.60
N GLY A 154 2.31 -7.77 -2.86
CA GLY A 154 3.23 -6.66 -3.04
C GLY A 154 4.65 -7.12 -3.38
N PRO A 155 4.89 -7.84 -4.50
CA PRO A 155 6.26 -8.09 -4.94
C PRO A 155 6.93 -6.75 -5.25
N HIS A 156 8.04 -6.45 -4.57
CA HIS A 156 8.59 -5.09 -4.53
C HIS A 156 8.88 -4.50 -5.92
N ALA A 157 9.75 -5.15 -6.70
CA ALA A 157 10.13 -4.73 -8.03
C ALA A 157 10.69 -5.91 -8.85
N PRO A 158 10.74 -5.83 -10.20
CA PRO A 158 11.30 -6.88 -11.05
C PRO A 158 12.74 -7.27 -10.70
N TYR A 159 13.56 -6.32 -10.24
CA TYR A 159 14.96 -6.56 -9.89
C TYR A 159 15.17 -7.16 -8.49
N THR A 160 14.12 -7.31 -7.68
CA THR A 160 14.20 -7.88 -6.32
C THR A 160 13.37 -9.16 -6.13
N VAL A 161 12.73 -9.67 -7.18
CA VAL A 161 11.85 -10.86 -7.11
C VAL A 161 12.13 -11.82 -8.26
N SER A 162 12.43 -13.08 -7.94
CA SER A 162 12.72 -14.14 -8.90
C SER A 162 11.50 -14.61 -9.70
N ASP A 163 11.70 -15.18 -10.90
CA ASP A 163 10.61 -15.70 -11.76
C ASP A 163 9.74 -16.71 -11.00
N ASP A 164 10.34 -17.68 -10.29
CA ASP A 164 9.62 -18.68 -9.49
C ASP A 164 8.65 -18.05 -8.46
N LYS A 165 9.05 -16.92 -7.85
CA LYS A 165 8.20 -16.23 -6.85
C LYS A 165 7.08 -15.45 -7.53
N LEU A 166 7.35 -14.87 -8.70
CA LEU A 166 6.31 -14.21 -9.49
C LEU A 166 5.26 -15.21 -9.99
N GLU A 167 5.69 -16.38 -10.44
CA GLU A 167 4.79 -17.47 -10.83
C GLU A 167 3.95 -17.94 -9.64
N GLN A 168 4.56 -18.12 -8.47
CA GLN A 168 3.84 -18.46 -7.24
C GLN A 168 2.81 -17.39 -6.87
N ILE A 169 3.19 -16.10 -6.92
CA ILE A 169 2.27 -14.99 -6.64
C ILE A 169 1.11 -14.97 -7.64
N ARG A 170 1.38 -15.17 -8.93
CA ARG A 170 0.33 -15.21 -9.95
C ARG A 170 -0.71 -16.28 -9.65
N VAL A 171 -0.26 -17.51 -9.35
CA VAL A 171 -1.17 -18.62 -8.99
C VAL A 171 -2.01 -18.28 -7.76
N LEU A 172 -1.39 -17.76 -6.71
CA LEU A 172 -2.11 -17.37 -5.49
C LEU A 172 -3.08 -16.20 -5.72
N ALA A 173 -2.70 -15.22 -6.53
CA ALA A 173 -3.54 -14.08 -6.89
C ALA A 173 -4.78 -14.54 -7.66
N ASP A 174 -4.62 -15.45 -8.63
CA ASP A 174 -5.71 -16.05 -9.40
C ASP A 174 -6.65 -16.87 -8.50
N GLU A 175 -6.11 -17.70 -7.60
CA GLU A 175 -6.90 -18.54 -6.69
C GLU A 175 -7.71 -17.74 -5.68
N LEU A 176 -7.17 -16.61 -5.22
CA LEU A 176 -7.75 -15.77 -4.17
C LEU A 176 -8.57 -14.59 -4.72
N ASP A 177 -8.57 -14.37 -6.04
CA ASP A 177 -9.10 -13.16 -6.69
C ASP A 177 -8.50 -11.88 -6.04
N ALA A 178 -7.18 -11.89 -5.85
CA ALA A 178 -6.41 -10.85 -5.18
C ALA A 178 -5.59 -10.01 -6.16
N GLY A 179 -5.39 -8.73 -5.85
CA GLY A 179 -4.58 -7.83 -6.68
C GLY A 179 -3.07 -8.08 -6.54
N ILE A 180 -2.31 -7.64 -7.56
CA ILE A 180 -0.85 -7.55 -7.53
C ILE A 180 -0.45 -6.07 -7.68
N HIS A 181 0.44 -5.61 -6.82
CA HIS A 181 0.96 -4.24 -6.81
C HIS A 181 2.49 -4.31 -6.80
N MET A 182 3.17 -3.67 -7.76
CA MET A 182 4.62 -3.73 -7.93
C MET A 182 5.15 -2.40 -8.50
N HIS A 183 6.36 -1.99 -8.10
CA HIS A 183 7.11 -0.95 -8.81
C HIS A 183 7.67 -1.49 -10.12
N VAL A 184 7.40 -0.84 -11.25
CA VAL A 184 7.85 -1.33 -12.56
C VAL A 184 8.28 -0.17 -13.43
N HIS A 185 9.45 -0.28 -14.07
CA HIS A 185 10.01 0.76 -14.94
C HIS A 185 10.10 2.12 -14.24
N GLU A 186 10.54 2.11 -12.99
CA GLU A 186 10.70 3.33 -12.19
C GLU A 186 11.85 4.19 -12.74
N THR A 187 12.91 3.54 -13.22
CA THR A 187 14.10 4.23 -13.74
C THR A 187 14.57 3.67 -15.08
N ALA A 188 15.30 4.51 -15.83
CA ALA A 188 15.98 4.07 -17.04
C ALA A 188 17.09 3.03 -16.75
N GLN A 189 17.72 3.12 -15.57
CA GLN A 189 18.74 2.19 -15.12
C GLN A 189 18.16 0.77 -14.95
N GLU A 190 17.02 0.64 -14.27
CA GLU A 190 16.30 -0.64 -14.12
C GLU A 190 16.10 -1.34 -15.47
N VAL A 191 15.58 -0.60 -16.46
CA VAL A 191 15.30 -1.14 -17.80
C VAL A 191 16.58 -1.54 -18.52
N THR A 192 17.63 -0.71 -18.44
CA THR A 192 18.90 -0.96 -19.12
C THR A 192 19.62 -2.17 -18.53
N GLU A 193 19.62 -2.30 -17.21
CA GLU A 193 20.19 -3.45 -16.51
C GLU A 193 19.42 -4.74 -16.81
N ALA A 194 18.08 -4.69 -16.83
CA ALA A 194 17.26 -5.85 -17.21
C ALA A 194 17.55 -6.31 -18.65
N LEU A 195 17.68 -5.37 -19.60
CA LEU A 195 18.06 -5.69 -20.98
C LEU A 195 19.48 -6.30 -21.05
N ALA A 196 20.43 -5.77 -20.28
CA ALA A 196 21.79 -6.30 -20.25
C ALA A 196 21.89 -7.70 -19.63
N GLN A 197 21.13 -7.96 -18.55
CA GLN A 197 21.20 -9.21 -17.79
C GLN A 197 20.33 -10.32 -18.40
N ARG A 198 19.17 -9.97 -18.96
CA ARG A 198 18.14 -10.94 -19.38
C ARG A 198 17.73 -10.81 -20.85
N GLY A 199 18.15 -9.77 -21.55
CA GLY A 199 17.77 -9.54 -22.95
C GLY A 199 16.32 -9.11 -23.14
N GLU A 200 15.57 -8.82 -22.07
CA GLU A 200 14.17 -8.42 -22.13
C GLU A 200 13.87 -7.27 -21.14
N ARG A 201 12.88 -6.44 -21.46
CA ARG A 201 12.41 -5.36 -20.56
C ARG A 201 11.62 -5.94 -19.40
N PRO A 202 11.61 -5.32 -18.20
CA PRO A 202 10.85 -5.82 -17.06
C PRO A 202 9.37 -6.06 -17.34
N LEU A 203 8.68 -5.14 -18.03
CA LEU A 203 7.26 -5.35 -18.38
C LEU A 203 7.05 -6.50 -19.38
N ALA A 204 8.02 -6.75 -20.28
CA ALA A 204 7.96 -7.90 -21.20
C ALA A 204 8.14 -9.23 -20.45
N ARG A 205 9.04 -9.25 -19.45
CA ARG A 205 9.20 -10.37 -18.51
C ARG A 205 7.89 -10.65 -17.76
N LEU A 206 7.26 -9.63 -17.18
CA LEU A 206 6.00 -9.79 -16.44
C LEU A 206 4.89 -10.35 -17.34
N ALA A 207 4.74 -9.79 -18.55
CA ALA A 207 3.78 -10.29 -19.53
C ALA A 207 4.06 -11.75 -19.94
N ARG A 208 5.33 -12.15 -20.11
CA ARG A 208 5.73 -13.54 -20.40
C ARG A 208 5.37 -14.49 -19.26
N LEU A 209 5.47 -14.03 -18.01
CA LEU A 209 5.11 -14.80 -16.81
C LEU A 209 3.60 -14.80 -16.54
N GLY A 210 2.82 -14.03 -17.29
CA GLY A 210 1.36 -13.93 -17.17
C GLY A 210 0.87 -13.06 -16.03
N LEU A 211 1.69 -12.09 -15.58
CA LEU A 211 1.31 -11.06 -14.62
C LEU A 211 0.76 -9.80 -15.33
#